data_AF-A0AAU0NSX6-F1
#
_entry.id   AF-A0AAU0NSX6-F1
#
_cell.length_a   1.000
_cell.length_b   1.000
_cell.length_c   1.000
_cell.angle_alpha   90.00
_cell.angle_beta   90.00
_cell.angle_gamma   90.00
#
_symmetry.space_group_name_H-M   'P 1'
#
loop_
_entity.id
_entity.type
_entity.pdbx_description
1 polymer ?
#
loop_
_entity_poly.entity_id
_entity_poly.type
_entity_poly.pdbx_seq_one_letter_code
_entity_poly.pdbx_strand_id
1 'polypeptide(L)'
;MGNFIEEELRDLPQEWIKLLNQMPEIKEQIVKDKKVNRYEMISPYFFSYFMDDYKLCEPFFCFERGKEVFNNLFELYGKSETAKSIVKNLNEDELKELIIKHINGMNYLLKMEDEKTYDIRKMEIRELTGKQFEDNYDANDIEDRDVRDSCNDAMIDDVLPKDDENPISAFHEALYELTLDYNIIYYILWPLGKIDDVDNPYKGYVELWKRGIKPYIIDENLLIVVG
;
A
#
# COMPACT_ATOMS: atom_id res chain seq x y z
N MET A 1 -6.97 -21.35 34.62
CA MET A 1 -5.73 -20.53 34.59
C MET A 1 -6.11 -19.20 34.00
N GLY A 2 -5.83 -18.09 34.68
CA GLY A 2 -6.14 -16.76 34.14
C GLY A 2 -5.33 -16.52 32.88
N ASN A 3 -5.97 -16.00 31.83
CA ASN A 3 -5.27 -15.49 30.65
C ASN A 3 -4.48 -14.26 31.09
N PHE A 4 -3.21 -14.46 31.47
CA PHE A 4 -2.30 -13.34 31.65
C PHE A 4 -1.97 -12.79 30.27
N ILE A 5 -2.58 -11.67 29.91
CA ILE A 5 -2.22 -10.90 28.72
C ILE A 5 -0.94 -10.15 29.08
N GLU A 6 0.09 -10.31 28.27
CA GLU A 6 1.33 -9.54 28.38
C GLU A 6 1.01 -8.06 28.17
N GLU A 7 1.62 -7.17 28.97
CA GLU A 7 1.30 -5.74 28.93
C GLU A 7 1.47 -5.15 27.51
N GLU A 8 2.45 -5.68 26.77
CA GLU A 8 2.80 -5.35 25.41
C GLU A 8 1.75 -5.72 24.35
N LEU A 9 0.82 -6.64 24.67
CA LEU A 9 -0.22 -7.12 23.75
C LEU A 9 -1.60 -6.56 24.11
N ARG A 10 -1.68 -5.66 25.10
CA ARG A 10 -2.97 -5.21 25.67
C ARG A 10 -3.86 -4.44 24.70
N ASP A 11 -3.25 -3.86 23.67
CA ASP A 11 -3.90 -3.08 22.62
C ASP A 11 -4.31 -3.94 21.42
N LEU A 12 -3.84 -5.20 21.33
CA LEU A 12 -4.23 -6.09 20.26
C LEU A 12 -5.65 -6.65 20.45
N PRO A 13 -6.40 -6.85 19.35
CA PRO A 13 -7.62 -7.64 19.35
C PRO A 13 -7.45 -9.03 19.99
N GLN A 14 -8.48 -9.49 20.70
CA GLN A 14 -8.44 -10.77 21.41
C GLN A 14 -8.27 -11.97 20.47
N GLU A 15 -8.78 -11.85 19.25
CA GLU A 15 -8.63 -12.81 18.15
C GLU A 15 -7.16 -13.00 17.81
N TRP A 16 -6.39 -11.91 17.67
CA TRP A 16 -4.95 -11.97 17.42
C TRP A 16 -4.17 -12.51 18.61
N ILE A 17 -4.52 -12.13 19.84
CA ILE A 17 -3.88 -12.69 21.04
C ILE A 17 -4.07 -14.21 21.10
N LYS A 18 -5.27 -14.71 20.75
CA LYS A 18 -5.53 -16.16 20.67
C LYS A 18 -4.68 -16.85 19.61
N LEU A 19 -4.52 -16.23 18.43
CA LEU A 19 -3.64 -16.74 17.36
C LEU A 19 -2.18 -16.77 17.82
N LEU A 20 -1.70 -15.69 18.43
CA LEU A 20 -0.32 -15.59 18.93
C LEU A 20 0.00 -16.61 20.01
N ASN A 21 -0.97 -16.94 20.87
CA ASN A 21 -0.79 -18.02 21.86
C ASN A 21 -0.60 -19.41 21.21
N GLN A 22 -0.97 -19.57 19.94
CA GLN A 22 -0.71 -20.78 19.15
C GLN A 22 0.61 -20.72 18.37
N MET A 23 1.28 -19.56 18.35
CA MET A 23 2.49 -19.27 17.58
C MET A 23 3.58 -18.67 18.50
N PRO A 24 4.13 -19.46 19.45
CA PRO A 24 4.96 -18.93 20.55
C PRO A 24 6.21 -18.16 20.08
N GLU A 25 6.87 -18.62 19.01
CA GLU A 25 8.06 -17.96 18.47
C GLU A 25 7.74 -16.58 17.87
N ILE A 26 6.64 -16.47 17.12
CA ILE A 26 6.17 -15.20 16.56
C ILE A 26 5.69 -14.26 17.66
N LYS A 27 4.98 -14.80 18.66
CA LYS A 27 4.53 -14.04 19.81
C LYS A 27 5.71 -13.42 20.57
N GLU A 28 6.77 -14.18 20.82
CA GLU A 28 7.97 -13.67 21.49
C GLU A 28 8.61 -12.51 20.71
N GLN A 29 8.68 -12.61 19.38
CA GLN A 29 9.19 -11.53 18.53
C GLN A 29 8.32 -10.27 18.60
N ILE A 30 7.00 -10.40 18.47
CA ILE A 30 6.07 -9.26 18.59
C ILE A 30 6.22 -8.56 19.94
N VAL A 31 6.28 -9.33 21.03
CA VAL A 31 6.41 -8.78 22.38
C VAL A 31 7.73 -8.03 22.54
N LYS A 32 8.82 -8.59 22.01
CA LYS A 32 10.13 -7.95 22.03
C LYS A 32 10.11 -6.61 21.28
N ASP A 33 9.48 -6.56 20.12
CA ASP A 33 9.43 -5.35 19.30
C ASP A 33 8.48 -4.30 19.89
N LYS A 34 7.34 -4.72 20.45
CA LYS A 34 6.41 -3.85 21.20
C LYS A 34 7.04 -3.16 22.39
N LYS A 35 8.05 -3.76 23.05
CA LYS A 35 8.79 -3.09 24.13
C LYS A 35 9.54 -1.85 23.66
N VAL A 36 9.93 -1.84 22.39
CA VAL A 36 10.65 -0.74 21.72
C VAL A 36 9.64 0.20 21.04
N ASN A 37 8.60 -0.33 20.42
CA ASN A 37 7.57 0.39 19.66
C ASN A 37 6.24 0.44 20.43
N ARG A 38 6.25 1.10 21.59
CA ARG A 38 5.10 1.07 22.54
C ARG A 38 3.87 1.85 22.10
N TYR A 39 4.00 2.67 21.05
CA TYR A 39 2.94 3.56 20.58
C TYR A 39 2.14 2.96 19.41
N GLU A 40 2.72 1.99 18.70
CA GLU A 40 2.08 1.37 17.55
C GLU A 40 1.25 0.16 17.98
N MET A 41 0.02 0.03 17.49
CA MET A 41 -0.78 -1.18 17.72
C MET A 41 -0.18 -2.39 17.00
N ILE A 42 0.39 -2.20 15.81
CA ILE A 42 1.11 -3.25 15.08
C ILE A 42 2.58 -2.84 14.98
N SER A 43 3.48 -3.78 15.25
CA SER A 43 4.91 -3.53 15.04
C SER A 43 5.17 -3.16 13.56
N PRO A 44 5.97 -2.12 13.26
CA PRO A 44 6.40 -1.83 11.88
C PRO A 44 7.07 -3.03 11.20
N TYR A 45 7.63 -3.96 11.98
CA TYR A 45 8.29 -5.16 11.46
C TYR A 45 7.36 -6.38 11.34
N PHE A 46 6.04 -6.22 11.49
CA PHE A 46 5.10 -7.34 11.57
C PHE A 46 5.22 -8.34 10.42
N PHE A 47 5.31 -7.87 9.18
CA PHE A 47 5.40 -8.76 8.03
C PHE A 47 6.75 -9.47 7.92
N SER A 48 7.82 -8.93 8.53
CA SER A 48 9.14 -9.56 8.52
C SER A 48 9.16 -10.92 9.20
N TYR A 49 8.26 -11.16 10.17
CA TYR A 49 8.14 -12.44 10.86
C TYR A 49 7.59 -13.56 9.95
N PHE A 50 7.01 -13.21 8.80
CA PHE A 50 6.37 -14.12 7.85
C PHE A 50 7.03 -14.11 6.46
N MET A 51 8.23 -13.53 6.35
CA MET A 51 8.90 -13.29 5.07
C MET A 51 9.21 -14.59 4.29
N ASP A 52 9.31 -15.73 4.98
CA ASP A 52 9.47 -17.04 4.37
C ASP A 52 8.21 -17.51 3.63
N ASP A 53 7.03 -17.19 4.15
CA ASP A 53 5.73 -17.47 3.54
C ASP A 53 4.64 -16.55 4.10
N TYR A 54 4.31 -15.49 3.35
CA TYR A 54 3.25 -14.55 3.72
C TYR A 54 1.88 -15.20 3.84
N LYS A 55 1.66 -16.44 3.35
CA LYS A 55 0.41 -17.16 3.61
C LYS A 55 0.17 -17.36 5.10
N LEU A 56 1.23 -17.45 5.90
CA LEU A 56 1.15 -17.67 7.34
C LEU A 56 0.54 -16.49 8.11
N CYS A 57 0.55 -15.26 7.55
CA CYS A 57 -0.09 -14.11 8.20
C CYS A 57 -1.58 -13.95 7.87
N GLU A 58 -2.13 -14.75 6.94
CA GLU A 58 -3.56 -14.71 6.56
C GLU A 58 -4.53 -14.74 7.75
N PRO A 59 -4.33 -15.54 8.81
CA PRO A 59 -5.27 -15.59 9.93
C PRO A 59 -5.43 -14.26 10.68
N PHE A 60 -4.46 -13.34 10.59
CA PHE A 60 -4.57 -12.00 11.19
C PHE A 60 -5.56 -11.10 10.43
N PHE A 61 -5.98 -11.46 9.23
CA PHE A 61 -6.94 -10.69 8.42
C PHE A 61 -8.38 -11.17 8.60
N CYS A 62 -8.74 -11.60 9.82
CA CYS A 62 -10.03 -12.22 10.14
C CYS A 62 -11.20 -11.23 10.38
N PHE A 63 -10.97 -9.93 10.17
CA PHE A 63 -11.97 -8.87 10.32
C PHE A 63 -12.69 -8.56 9.00
N GLU A 64 -13.71 -7.70 9.07
CA GLU A 64 -14.48 -7.28 7.91
C GLU A 64 -13.55 -6.76 6.81
N ARG A 65 -13.76 -7.29 5.59
CA ARG A 65 -12.96 -7.00 4.37
C ARG A 65 -11.46 -7.32 4.49
N GLY A 66 -11.00 -7.83 5.63
CA GLY A 66 -9.61 -8.22 5.85
C GLY A 66 -9.13 -9.27 4.86
N LYS A 67 -10.00 -10.23 4.50
CA LYS A 67 -9.68 -11.23 3.49
C LYS A 67 -9.35 -10.62 2.12
N GLU A 68 -10.02 -9.53 1.73
CA GLU A 68 -9.71 -8.81 0.49
C GLU A 68 -8.36 -8.08 0.59
N VAL A 69 -8.08 -7.43 1.74
CA VAL A 69 -6.77 -6.81 2.02
C VAL A 69 -5.65 -7.84 1.93
N PHE A 70 -5.81 -9.00 2.58
CA PHE A 70 -4.83 -10.08 2.51
C PHE A 70 -4.64 -10.58 1.08
N ASN A 71 -5.71 -10.70 0.29
CA ASN A 71 -5.59 -11.15 -1.09
C ASN A 71 -4.75 -10.16 -1.92
N ASN A 72 -4.92 -8.84 -1.73
CA ASN A 72 -4.09 -7.83 -2.39
C ASN A 72 -2.61 -7.95 -1.95
N LEU A 73 -2.34 -8.09 -0.65
CA LEU A 73 -0.97 -8.32 -0.15
C LEU A 73 -0.35 -9.58 -0.78
N PHE A 74 -1.08 -10.69 -0.76
CA PHE A 74 -0.59 -11.98 -1.22
C PHE A 74 -0.45 -12.04 -2.75
N GLU A 75 -1.24 -11.28 -3.50
CA GLU A 75 -1.08 -11.12 -4.94
C GLU A 75 0.29 -10.51 -5.29
N LEU A 76 0.75 -9.53 -4.49
CA LEU A 76 1.97 -8.78 -4.75
C LEU A 76 3.22 -9.46 -4.18
N TYR A 77 3.11 -10.03 -2.97
CA TYR A 77 4.26 -10.53 -2.21
C TYR A 77 4.24 -12.05 -1.98
N GLY A 78 3.10 -12.70 -2.20
CA GLY A 78 2.97 -14.14 -2.02
C GLY A 78 3.77 -14.94 -3.04
N LYS A 79 4.32 -16.07 -2.61
CA LYS A 79 4.93 -17.06 -3.51
C LYS A 79 3.82 -17.81 -4.25
N SER A 80 3.39 -17.33 -5.42
CA SER A 80 2.53 -18.13 -6.30
C SER A 80 3.38 -18.96 -7.27
N GLU A 81 3.07 -20.26 -7.45
CA GLU A 81 3.66 -21.10 -8.50
C GLU A 81 3.41 -20.55 -9.92
N THR A 82 2.45 -19.62 -10.04
CA THR A 82 2.03 -18.92 -11.24
C THR A 82 2.65 -17.54 -11.43
N ALA A 83 3.55 -17.09 -10.54
CA ALA A 83 4.32 -15.85 -10.71
C ALA A 83 5.40 -16.03 -11.80
N LYS A 84 4.99 -16.54 -12.96
CA LYS A 84 5.68 -16.28 -14.22
C LYS A 84 5.69 -14.77 -14.36
N SER A 85 6.89 -14.20 -14.42
CA SER A 85 7.07 -12.77 -14.58
C SER A 85 6.15 -12.27 -15.69
N ILE A 86 5.17 -11.42 -15.34
CA ILE A 86 4.41 -10.68 -16.33
C ILE A 86 5.34 -9.58 -16.82
N VAL A 87 6.42 -9.97 -17.49
CA VAL A 87 7.24 -9.08 -18.31
C VAL A 87 6.75 -9.29 -19.73
N LYS A 88 5.51 -8.87 -19.97
CA LYS A 88 5.06 -8.59 -21.33
C LYS A 88 5.30 -7.11 -21.55
N ASN A 89 6.10 -6.76 -22.54
CA ASN A 89 6.25 -5.37 -22.98
C ASN A 89 4.85 -4.82 -23.27
N LEU A 90 4.49 -3.72 -22.62
CA LEU A 90 3.27 -2.99 -22.94
C LEU A 90 3.44 -2.39 -24.34
N ASN A 91 2.38 -2.44 -25.14
CA ASN A 91 2.32 -1.54 -26.28
C ASN A 91 1.93 -0.12 -25.82
N GLU A 92 2.09 0.85 -26.71
CA GLU A 92 1.85 2.28 -26.43
C GLU A 92 0.41 2.54 -25.93
N ASP A 93 -0.58 1.86 -26.51
CA ASP A 93 -1.99 2.02 -26.10
C ASP A 93 -2.23 1.45 -24.68
N GLU A 94 -1.69 0.26 -24.39
CA GLU A 94 -1.80 -0.37 -23.06
C GLU A 94 -1.11 0.50 -21.99
N LEU A 95 0.06 1.05 -22.29
CA LEU A 95 0.78 1.96 -21.39
C LEU A 95 -0.06 3.21 -21.12
N LYS A 96 -0.58 3.85 -22.17
CA LYS A 96 -1.40 5.05 -22.06
C LYS A 96 -2.68 4.81 -21.27
N GLU A 97 -3.34 3.67 -21.47
CA GLU A 97 -4.52 3.30 -20.69
C GLU A 97 -4.23 3.18 -19.19
N LEU A 98 -3.10 2.57 -18.82
CA LEU A 98 -2.70 2.44 -17.42
C LEU A 98 -2.34 3.79 -16.79
N ILE A 99 -1.67 4.68 -17.53
CA ILE A 99 -1.39 6.04 -17.07
C ILE A 99 -2.68 6.82 -16.87
N ILE A 100 -3.62 6.76 -17.81
CA ILE A 100 -4.92 7.43 -17.67
C ILE A 100 -5.67 6.90 -16.43
N LYS A 101 -5.65 5.58 -16.20
CA LYS A 101 -6.25 4.98 -15.00
C LYS A 101 -5.59 5.48 -13.73
N HIS A 102 -4.25 5.54 -13.69
CA HIS A 102 -3.51 6.06 -12.54
C HIS A 102 -3.89 7.53 -12.25
N ILE A 103 -3.87 8.40 -13.26
CA ILE A 103 -4.23 9.81 -13.10
C ILE A 103 -5.70 9.98 -12.68
N ASN A 104 -6.61 9.18 -13.22
CA ASN A 104 -8.01 9.20 -12.80
C ASN A 104 -8.18 8.76 -11.33
N GLY A 105 -7.38 7.80 -10.86
CA GLY A 105 -7.35 7.40 -9.45
C GLY A 105 -6.85 8.53 -8.54
N MET A 106 -5.74 9.18 -8.90
CA MET A 106 -5.24 10.35 -8.16
C MET A 106 -6.28 11.48 -8.12
N ASN A 107 -6.89 11.79 -9.27
CA ASN A 107 -7.94 12.80 -9.36
C ASN A 107 -9.21 12.45 -8.57
N TYR A 108 -9.47 11.17 -8.32
CA TYR A 108 -10.56 10.78 -7.45
C TYR A 108 -10.25 11.17 -6.01
N LEU A 109 -9.05 10.85 -5.51
CA LEU A 109 -8.61 11.16 -4.16
C LEU A 109 -8.48 12.68 -3.92
N LEU A 110 -7.87 13.41 -4.85
CA LEU A 110 -7.75 14.87 -4.75
C LEU A 110 -9.10 15.57 -4.62
N LYS A 111 -10.15 15.05 -5.27
CA LYS A 111 -11.49 15.63 -5.15
C LYS A 111 -12.13 15.40 -3.79
N MET A 112 -11.69 14.39 -3.03
CA MET A 112 -12.19 14.15 -1.68
C MET A 112 -11.70 15.26 -0.74
N GLU A 113 -10.44 15.68 -0.91
CA GLU A 113 -9.80 16.79 -0.19
C GLU A 113 -10.12 18.19 -0.76
N ASP A 114 -11.06 18.30 -1.71
CA ASP A 114 -11.38 19.55 -2.43
C ASP A 114 -10.16 20.20 -3.14
N GLU A 115 -9.18 19.40 -3.55
CA GLU A 115 -7.94 19.85 -4.20
C GLU A 115 -8.04 19.97 -5.73
N LYS A 116 -7.10 20.72 -6.32
CA LYS A 116 -7.01 20.85 -7.78
C LYS A 116 -6.57 19.55 -8.44
N THR A 117 -7.34 19.10 -9.44
CA THR A 117 -7.09 17.85 -10.18
C THR A 117 -6.25 18.06 -11.45
N TYR A 118 -5.61 17.00 -11.93
CA TYR A 118 -4.88 16.94 -13.20
C TYR A 118 -5.79 16.86 -14.44
N ASP A 119 -5.44 17.57 -15.53
CA ASP A 119 -6.08 17.40 -16.85
C ASP A 119 -5.20 16.55 -17.78
N ILE A 120 -5.46 15.24 -17.82
CA ILE A 120 -4.70 14.27 -18.61
C ILE A 120 -4.63 14.59 -20.12
N ARG A 121 -5.55 15.41 -20.65
CA ARG A 121 -5.54 15.80 -22.08
C ARG A 121 -4.51 16.87 -22.38
N LYS A 122 -4.08 17.63 -21.36
CA LYS A 122 -3.08 18.69 -21.46
C LYS A 122 -1.71 18.24 -20.97
N MET A 123 -1.68 17.20 -20.15
CA MET A 123 -0.45 16.61 -19.63
C MET A 123 0.37 15.97 -20.76
N GLU A 124 1.63 16.36 -20.86
CA GLU A 124 2.64 15.71 -21.69
C GLU A 124 3.13 14.45 -20.97
N ILE A 125 3.22 13.33 -21.69
CA ILE A 125 3.77 12.07 -21.19
C ILE A 125 5.10 11.83 -21.90
N ARG A 126 6.17 11.66 -21.13
CA ARG A 126 7.51 11.33 -21.65
C ARG A 126 8.00 10.02 -21.07
N GLU A 127 8.57 9.18 -21.92
CA GLU A 127 9.23 7.94 -21.49
C GLU A 127 10.74 8.17 -21.40
N LEU A 128 11.35 7.81 -20.26
CA LEU A 128 12.79 7.90 -20.02
C LEU A 128 13.33 6.56 -19.49
N THR A 129 14.59 6.27 -19.78
CA THR A 129 15.33 5.24 -19.03
C THR A 129 15.65 5.75 -17.61
N GLY A 130 15.89 4.84 -16.66
CA GLY A 130 16.29 5.21 -15.29
C GLY A 130 17.47 6.18 -15.24
N LYS A 131 18.50 5.95 -16.05
CA LYS A 131 19.65 6.85 -16.13
C LYS A 131 19.28 8.25 -16.63
N GLN A 132 18.47 8.34 -17.69
CA GLN A 132 18.05 9.65 -18.22
C GLN A 132 17.21 10.41 -17.20
N PHE A 133 16.40 9.71 -16.43
CA PHE A 133 15.63 10.32 -15.35
C PHE A 133 16.57 10.87 -14.27
N GLU A 134 17.49 10.07 -13.75
CA GLU A 134 18.47 10.49 -12.72
C GLU A 134 19.37 11.65 -13.19
N ASP A 135 19.73 11.69 -14.48
CA ASP A 135 20.55 12.77 -15.05
C ASP A 135 19.79 14.12 -15.10
N ASN A 136 18.45 14.11 -15.06
CA ASN A 136 17.62 15.32 -15.26
C ASN A 136 16.71 15.66 -14.06
N TYR A 137 16.48 14.72 -13.15
CA TYR A 137 15.56 14.87 -12.03
C TYR A 137 16.05 14.13 -10.79
N ASP A 138 15.71 14.67 -9.61
CA ASP A 138 15.86 13.97 -8.33
C ASP A 138 14.48 13.45 -7.90
N ALA A 139 14.36 12.13 -7.75
CA ALA A 139 13.09 11.50 -7.32
C ALA A 139 12.60 12.04 -5.97
N ASN A 140 13.51 12.44 -5.08
CA ASN A 140 13.16 13.00 -3.78
C ASN A 140 12.64 14.45 -3.88
N ASP A 141 12.98 15.14 -4.97
CA ASP A 141 12.50 16.50 -5.25
C ASP A 141 11.23 16.49 -6.11
N ILE A 142 10.93 15.38 -6.81
CA ILE A 142 9.72 15.20 -7.64
C ILE A 142 8.47 14.92 -6.80
N GLU A 143 8.61 14.69 -5.51
CA GLU A 143 7.47 14.76 -4.62
C GLU A 143 7.05 16.22 -4.50
N ASP A 144 6.13 16.62 -5.39
CA ASP A 144 5.27 17.77 -5.15
C ASP A 144 4.51 17.42 -3.87
N ARG A 145 5.12 17.77 -2.73
CA ARG A 145 4.70 17.37 -1.38
C ARG A 145 3.20 17.55 -1.24
N ASP A 146 2.68 18.63 -1.83
CA ASP A 146 1.27 18.96 -1.84
C ASP A 146 0.38 17.82 -2.40
N VAL A 147 0.68 17.19 -3.55
CA VAL A 147 -0.24 16.18 -4.11
C VAL A 147 -0.09 14.80 -3.48
N ARG A 148 1.15 14.36 -3.22
CA ARG A 148 1.36 13.08 -2.54
C ARG A 148 0.78 13.14 -1.14
N ASP A 149 1.02 14.23 -0.42
CA ASP A 149 0.51 14.43 0.93
C ASP A 149 -1.02 14.56 0.88
N SER A 150 -1.62 15.31 -0.07
CA SER A 150 -3.10 15.33 -0.21
C SER A 150 -3.73 13.98 -0.53
N CYS A 151 -3.16 13.17 -1.44
CA CYS A 151 -3.71 11.84 -1.70
C CYS A 151 -3.51 10.87 -0.53
N ASN A 152 -2.45 11.06 0.25
CA ASN A 152 -2.20 10.32 1.48
C ASN A 152 -3.20 10.71 2.57
N ASP A 153 -3.41 12.01 2.76
CA ASP A 153 -4.35 12.58 3.73
C ASP A 153 -5.78 12.13 3.38
N ALA A 154 -6.19 12.21 2.11
CA ALA A 154 -7.48 11.67 1.64
C ALA A 154 -7.67 10.19 2.02
N MET A 155 -6.60 9.39 1.91
CA MET A 155 -6.69 7.98 2.28
C MET A 155 -6.85 7.78 3.78
N ILE A 156 -6.11 8.53 4.59
CA ILE A 156 -6.11 8.38 6.05
C ILE A 156 -7.37 8.98 6.68
N ASP A 157 -7.78 10.16 6.23
CA ASP A 157 -8.82 10.95 6.88
C ASP A 157 -10.23 10.65 6.33
N ASP A 158 -10.36 10.34 5.04
CA ASP A 158 -11.67 10.13 4.40
C ASP A 158 -11.98 8.68 4.00
N VAL A 159 -10.96 7.86 3.71
CA VAL A 159 -11.18 6.50 3.16
C VAL A 159 -11.02 5.42 4.22
N LEU A 160 -9.90 5.38 4.94
CA LEU A 160 -9.59 4.29 5.85
C LEU A 160 -10.37 4.45 7.17
N PRO A 161 -10.91 3.35 7.73
CA PRO A 161 -11.48 3.37 9.06
C PRO A 161 -10.37 3.63 10.10
N LYS A 162 -10.78 4.09 11.28
CA LYS A 162 -9.86 4.22 12.42
C LYS A 162 -9.46 2.85 12.95
N ASP A 163 -8.28 2.78 13.58
CA ASP A 163 -7.71 1.56 14.13
C ASP A 163 -8.60 0.85 15.16
N ASP A 164 -9.40 1.60 15.91
CA ASP A 164 -10.36 1.07 16.88
C ASP A 164 -11.66 0.55 16.23
N GLU A 165 -11.98 1.00 15.02
CA GLU A 165 -13.12 0.55 14.22
C GLU A 165 -12.77 -0.68 13.37
N ASN A 166 -11.59 -0.71 12.76
CA ASN A 166 -11.07 -1.87 12.04
C ASN A 166 -9.55 -2.01 12.27
N PRO A 167 -9.11 -2.96 13.11
CA PRO A 167 -7.69 -3.10 13.48
C PRO A 167 -6.72 -3.33 12.32
N ILE A 168 -7.22 -3.68 11.12
CA ILE A 168 -6.40 -3.86 9.93
C ILE A 168 -5.84 -2.53 9.42
N SER A 169 -6.48 -1.38 9.69
CA SER A 169 -5.93 -0.06 9.29
C SER A 169 -4.56 0.21 9.92
N ALA A 170 -4.32 -0.30 11.12
CA ALA A 170 -3.04 -0.18 11.83
C ALA A 170 -1.88 -0.94 11.15
N PHE A 171 -2.15 -1.73 10.11
CA PHE A 171 -1.08 -2.30 9.29
C PHE A 171 -0.38 -1.27 8.39
N HIS A 172 -0.88 -0.04 8.26
CA HIS A 172 -0.30 0.99 7.39
C HIS A 172 1.23 1.11 7.52
N GLU A 173 1.74 1.31 8.73
CA GLU A 173 3.19 1.47 8.97
C GLU A 173 3.96 0.17 8.69
N ALA A 174 3.41 -0.98 9.08
CA ALA A 174 4.04 -2.27 8.80
C ALA A 174 4.10 -2.58 7.30
N LEU A 175 3.09 -2.14 6.53
CA LEU A 175 3.10 -2.20 5.08
C LEU A 175 4.09 -1.18 4.50
N TYR A 176 4.26 -0.01 5.10
CA TYR A 176 5.27 0.96 4.66
C TYR A 176 6.68 0.36 4.74
N GLU A 177 7.06 -0.24 5.85
CA GLU A 177 8.36 -0.90 6.01
C GLU A 177 8.58 -2.07 5.02
N LEU A 178 7.50 -2.72 4.58
CA LEU A 178 7.58 -3.79 3.57
C LEU A 178 7.77 -3.26 2.15
N THR A 179 7.15 -2.12 1.82
CA THR A 179 6.97 -1.66 0.43
C THR A 179 7.81 -0.44 0.07
N LEU A 180 7.98 0.48 1.03
CA LEU A 180 8.51 1.84 0.87
C LEU A 180 7.77 2.64 -0.23
N ASP A 181 6.48 2.34 -0.45
CA ASP A 181 5.69 2.93 -1.54
C ASP A 181 4.20 3.05 -1.16
N TYR A 182 3.76 4.28 -0.87
CA TYR A 182 2.38 4.58 -0.47
C TYR A 182 1.32 4.11 -1.47
N ASN A 183 1.62 4.11 -2.78
CA ASN A 183 0.66 3.62 -3.76
C ASN A 183 0.38 2.13 -3.60
N ILE A 184 1.41 1.35 -3.21
CA ILE A 184 1.27 -0.08 -2.96
C ILE A 184 0.52 -0.33 -1.65
N ILE A 185 0.83 0.44 -0.60
CA ILE A 185 0.15 0.33 0.70
C ILE A 185 -1.35 0.57 0.54
N TYR A 186 -1.72 1.65 -0.14
CA TYR A 186 -3.11 2.02 -0.31
C TYR A 186 -3.84 1.16 -1.33
N TYR A 187 -3.14 0.57 -2.32
CA TYR A 187 -3.71 -0.53 -3.09
C TYR A 187 -4.11 -1.70 -2.18
N ILE A 188 -3.23 -2.10 -1.25
CA ILE A 188 -3.47 -3.22 -0.33
C ILE A 188 -4.63 -2.90 0.62
N LEU A 189 -4.66 -1.70 1.19
CA LEU A 189 -5.65 -1.28 2.20
C LEU A 189 -6.98 -0.76 1.62
N TRP A 190 -7.07 -0.45 0.32
CA TRP A 190 -8.30 0.02 -0.33
C TRP A 190 -9.56 -0.79 0.02
N PRO A 191 -9.51 -2.13 0.16
CA PRO A 191 -10.67 -2.89 0.58
C PRO A 191 -11.19 -2.56 1.99
N LEU A 192 -10.57 -1.71 2.80
CA LEU A 192 -11.18 -1.26 4.05
C LEU A 192 -12.16 -0.12 3.82
N GLY A 193 -11.78 0.85 2.98
CA GLY A 193 -12.53 2.07 2.71
C GLY A 193 -13.28 2.11 1.38
N LYS A 194 -13.25 1.02 0.59
CA LYS A 194 -13.86 1.01 -0.75
C LYS A 194 -15.31 1.49 -0.69
N ILE A 195 -15.60 2.48 -1.53
CA ILE A 195 -16.95 2.95 -1.83
C ILE A 195 -17.52 2.11 -2.98
N ASP A 196 -18.79 1.75 -2.88
CA ASP A 196 -19.49 0.99 -3.92
C ASP A 196 -19.39 1.69 -5.29
N ASP A 197 -19.25 0.90 -6.35
CA ASP A 197 -19.07 1.36 -7.74
C ASP A 197 -17.78 2.15 -8.05
N VAL A 198 -16.85 2.26 -7.10
CA VAL A 198 -15.52 2.86 -7.32
C VAL A 198 -14.45 1.77 -7.45
N ASP A 199 -13.76 1.76 -8.59
CA ASP A 199 -12.56 0.93 -8.79
C ASP A 199 -11.41 1.41 -7.89
N ASN A 200 -10.51 0.50 -7.49
CA ASN A 200 -9.33 0.85 -6.69
C ASN A 200 -8.48 1.94 -7.39
N PRO A 201 -8.33 3.14 -6.80
CA PRO A 201 -7.59 4.26 -7.40
C PRO A 201 -6.15 3.93 -7.75
N TYR A 202 -5.52 3.02 -7.01
CA TYR A 202 -4.12 2.64 -7.14
C TYR A 202 -3.87 1.52 -8.15
N LYS A 203 -4.94 0.93 -8.72
CA LYS A 203 -4.81 -0.22 -9.64
C LYS A 203 -3.98 0.10 -10.88
N GLY A 204 -4.13 1.31 -11.44
CA GLY A 204 -3.33 1.75 -12.59
C GLY A 204 -1.82 1.77 -12.28
N TYR A 205 -1.46 2.30 -11.10
CA TYR A 205 -0.08 2.33 -10.62
C TYR A 205 0.48 0.91 -10.43
N VAL A 206 -0.22 0.04 -9.71
CA VAL A 206 0.23 -1.32 -9.41
C VAL A 206 0.47 -2.14 -10.69
N GLU A 207 -0.39 -1.98 -11.70
CA GLU A 207 -0.19 -2.67 -12.98
C GLU A 207 1.04 -2.16 -13.74
N LEU A 208 1.38 -0.87 -13.66
CA LEU A 208 2.64 -0.34 -14.19
C LEU A 208 3.84 -0.89 -13.41
N TRP A 209 3.77 -0.83 -12.07
CA TRP A 209 4.83 -1.27 -11.16
C TRP A 209 5.19 -2.75 -11.36
N LYS A 210 4.18 -3.64 -11.52
CA LYS A 210 4.39 -5.08 -11.79
C LYS A 210 5.21 -5.34 -13.07
N ARG A 211 5.30 -4.36 -13.97
CA ARG A 211 6.02 -4.43 -15.25
C ARG A 211 7.36 -3.69 -15.21
N GLY A 212 7.78 -3.22 -14.03
CA GLY A 212 9.01 -2.44 -13.85
C GLY A 212 8.89 -0.99 -14.27
N ILE A 213 7.66 -0.49 -14.47
CA ILE A 213 7.40 0.87 -14.95
C ILE A 213 6.95 1.75 -13.79
N LYS A 214 7.57 2.91 -13.62
CA LYS A 214 7.26 3.89 -12.57
C LYS A 214 6.82 5.23 -13.18
N PRO A 215 5.59 5.68 -12.92
CA PRO A 215 5.16 7.02 -13.27
C PRO A 215 5.61 8.04 -12.21
N TYR A 216 6.04 9.21 -12.68
CA TYR A 216 6.45 10.36 -11.90
C TYR A 216 5.72 11.60 -12.44
N ILE A 217 4.84 12.19 -11.64
CA ILE A 217 4.19 13.45 -12.01
C ILE A 217 5.15 14.56 -11.60
N ILE A 218 5.75 15.22 -12.60
CA ILE A 218 6.74 16.29 -12.36
C ILE A 218 6.03 17.59 -12.01
N ASP A 219 4.95 17.89 -12.74
CA ASP A 219 4.06 19.01 -12.49
C ASP A 219 2.70 18.75 -13.17
N GLU A 220 1.78 19.72 -13.07
CA GLU A 220 0.44 19.65 -13.64
C GLU A 220 0.37 19.40 -15.17
N ASN A 221 1.47 19.65 -15.89
CA ASN A 221 1.59 19.53 -17.33
C ASN A 221 2.56 18.41 -17.77
N LEU A 222 3.32 17.79 -16.88
CA LEU A 222 4.34 16.79 -17.27
C LEU A 222 4.31 15.56 -16.37
N LEU A 223 4.13 14.40 -17.00
CA LEU A 223 4.35 13.08 -16.41
C LEU A 223 5.51 12.38 -17.12
N ILE A 224 6.40 11.80 -16.33
CA ILE A 224 7.49 10.96 -16.80
C ILE A 224 7.22 9.52 -16.43
N VAL A 225 7.41 8.62 -17.38
CA VAL A 225 7.36 7.18 -17.20
C VAL A 225 8.78 6.65 -17.28
N VAL A 226 9.22 5.93 -16.25
CA VAL A 226 10.54 5.30 -16.19
C VAL A 226 10.39 3.79 -16.28
N GLY A 227 11.10 3.16 -17.21
CA GLY A 227 11.11 1.70 -17.42
C GLY A 227 12.45 1.17 -17.93
#